data_AF-A0A562K6E2-F1
#
_entry.id   AF-A0A562K6E2-F1
#
_cell.length_a   1.000
_cell.length_b   1.000
_cell.length_c   1.000
_cell.angle_alpha   90.00
_cell.angle_beta   90.00
_cell.angle_gamma   90.00
#
_symmetry.space_group_name_H-M   'P 1'
#
loop_
_entity.id
_entity.type
_entity.pdbx_description
1 polymer ?
#
loop_
_entity_poly.entity_id
_entity_poly.type
_entity_poly.pdbx_seq_one_letter_code
_entity_poly.pdbx_strand_id
1 'polypeptide(L)'
;MNPEHTRANEVMEGREKRVFEECKRVIEAGTSKESHVVHNDAHGEFILIVAESIAYNKSDNFIVILKNDGIIDNLPKDAMVEVAASLTANGLFVKSRGSVLDFCALSGYRQEMRIYNFKKFQY
;
A
#
# COMPACT_ATOMS: atom_id res chain seq x y z
N MET A 1 6.64 -22.68 -13.95
CA MET A 1 6.33 -22.54 -12.51
C MET A 1 6.29 -23.93 -11.90
N ASN A 2 7.02 -24.18 -10.83
CA ASN A 2 6.92 -25.43 -10.08
C ASN A 2 5.69 -25.31 -9.15
N PRO A 3 4.64 -26.13 -9.29
CA PRO A 3 3.46 -26.03 -8.43
C PRO A 3 3.77 -26.35 -6.95
N GLU A 4 4.82 -27.13 -6.68
CA GLU A 4 5.25 -27.52 -5.33
C GLU A 4 6.19 -26.49 -4.68
N HIS A 5 6.63 -25.47 -5.43
CA HIS A 5 7.50 -24.41 -4.92
C HIS A 5 6.98 -23.04 -5.36
N THR A 6 6.35 -22.36 -4.42
CA THR A 6 5.59 -21.12 -4.63
C THR A 6 6.35 -19.91 -4.09
N ARG A 7 5.81 -18.70 -4.34
CA ARG A 7 6.32 -17.46 -3.74
C ARG A 7 6.37 -17.52 -2.21
N ALA A 8 5.49 -18.28 -1.57
CA ALA A 8 5.54 -18.46 -0.12
C ALA A 8 6.81 -19.20 0.31
N ASN A 9 7.21 -20.25 -0.42
CA ASN A 9 8.45 -20.99 -0.15
C ASN A 9 9.68 -20.08 -0.29
N GLU A 10 9.72 -19.24 -1.32
CA GLU A 10 10.80 -18.25 -1.51
C GLU A 10 10.89 -17.23 -0.34
N VAL A 11 9.75 -16.86 0.26
CA VAL A 11 9.72 -15.95 1.42
C VAL A 11 10.24 -16.66 2.68
N MET A 12 9.80 -17.90 2.92
CA MET A 12 10.22 -18.73 4.05
C MET A 12 11.73 -19.00 4.02
N GLU A 13 12.24 -19.43 2.86
CA GLU A 13 13.65 -19.74 2.64
C GLU A 13 14.53 -18.48 2.60
N GLY A 14 13.93 -17.34 2.23
CA GLY A 14 14.60 -16.07 2.03
C GLY A 14 14.40 -15.07 3.17
N ARG A 15 13.41 -14.18 3.00
CA ARG A 15 13.23 -13.00 3.85
C ARG A 15 12.95 -13.38 5.31
N GLU A 16 12.09 -14.37 5.53
CA GLU A 16 11.67 -14.79 6.86
C GLU A 16 12.87 -15.27 7.67
N LYS A 17 13.60 -16.26 7.16
CA LYS A 17 14.79 -16.81 7.80
C LYS A 17 15.81 -15.72 8.14
N ARG A 18 16.14 -14.83 7.18
CA ARG A 18 17.10 -13.73 7.40
C ARG A 18 16.69 -12.79 8.53
N VAL A 19 15.40 -12.44 8.62
CA VAL A 19 14.90 -11.53 9.66
C VAL A 19 15.00 -12.21 11.03
N PHE A 20 14.57 -13.46 11.16
CA PHE A 20 14.61 -14.17 12.45
C PHE A 20 16.02 -14.47 12.93
N GLU A 21 16.93 -14.88 12.04
CA GLU A 21 18.34 -15.11 12.39
C GLU A 21 19.01 -13.83 12.89
N GLU A 22 18.72 -12.70 12.25
CA GLU A 22 19.26 -11.42 12.68
C GLU A 22 18.68 -10.98 14.03
N CYS A 23 17.37 -11.10 14.24
CA CYS A 23 16.76 -10.78 15.53
C CYS A 23 17.39 -11.62 16.65
N LYS A 24 17.65 -12.91 16.41
CA LYS A 24 18.34 -13.77 17.37
C LYS A 24 19.76 -13.28 17.65
N ARG A 25 20.53 -12.95 16.62
CA ARG A 25 21.88 -12.39 16.76
C ARG A 25 21.90 -11.09 17.56
N VAL A 26 20.94 -10.19 17.31
CA VAL A 26 20.82 -8.91 18.03
C VAL A 26 20.53 -9.14 19.52
N ILE A 27 19.67 -10.11 19.84
CA ILE A 27 19.38 -10.51 21.24
C ILE A 27 20.65 -11.06 21.90
N GLU A 28 21.37 -11.97 21.25
CA GLU A 28 22.61 -12.57 21.77
C GLU A 28 23.72 -11.53 21.97
N ALA A 29 23.85 -10.56 21.06
CA ALA A 29 24.82 -9.48 21.15
C ALA A 29 24.41 -8.37 22.14
N GLY A 30 23.13 -8.31 22.53
CA GLY A 30 22.57 -7.24 23.38
C GLY A 30 22.59 -5.85 22.72
N THR A 31 22.75 -5.76 21.40
CA THR A 31 22.88 -4.50 20.66
C THR A 31 22.47 -4.66 19.20
N SER A 32 21.86 -3.62 18.63
CA SER A 32 21.43 -3.57 17.23
C SER A 32 22.40 -2.83 16.31
N LYS A 33 23.55 -2.36 16.81
CA LYS A 33 24.46 -1.46 16.06
C LYS A 33 24.93 -1.99 14.71
N GLU A 34 25.09 -3.31 14.59
CA GLU A 34 25.53 -3.97 13.36
C GLU A 34 24.37 -4.70 12.64
N SER A 35 23.12 -4.33 12.94
CA SER A 35 21.95 -5.02 12.37
C SER A 35 21.67 -4.58 10.94
N HIS A 36 21.70 -5.50 9.99
CA HIS A 36 21.52 -5.19 8.57
C HIS A 36 20.08 -5.31 8.07
N VAL A 37 19.16 -5.84 8.89
CA VAL A 37 17.74 -6.00 8.53
C VAL A 37 17.00 -4.68 8.34
N VAL A 38 17.49 -3.59 8.91
CA VAL A 38 16.81 -2.29 8.96
C VAL A 38 17.17 -1.38 7.75
N HIS A 39 18.08 -1.81 6.87
CA HIS A 39 18.54 -0.95 5.78
C HIS A 39 17.49 -0.85 4.66
N ASN A 40 16.93 0.35 4.54
CA ASN A 40 16.17 0.83 3.38
C ASN A 40 14.80 0.18 3.16
N ASP A 41 13.94 0.21 4.19
CA ASP A 41 12.55 -0.19 4.06
C ASP A 41 11.69 0.95 3.48
N ALA A 42 11.71 1.10 2.16
CA ALA A 42 10.83 2.02 1.44
C ALA A 42 9.34 1.81 1.76
N HIS A 43 8.94 0.60 2.17
CA HIS A 43 7.55 0.35 2.58
C HIS A 43 7.25 0.99 3.93
N GLY A 44 8.15 0.83 4.91
CA GLY A 44 8.03 1.46 6.22
C GLY A 44 8.11 2.99 6.16
N GLU A 45 9.00 3.53 5.33
CA GLU A 45 9.14 4.97 5.12
C GLU A 45 7.87 5.59 4.51
N PHE A 46 7.25 4.91 3.54
CA PHE A 46 6.01 5.40 2.93
C PHE A 46 4.87 5.56 3.94
N ILE A 47 4.74 4.65 4.92
CA ILE A 47 3.74 4.75 5.99
C ILE A 47 3.97 6.00 6.84
N LEU A 48 5.23 6.29 7.17
CA LEU A 48 5.58 7.50 7.92
C LEU A 48 5.25 8.77 7.13
N ILE A 49 5.58 8.79 5.83
CA ILE A 49 5.27 9.94 4.95
C ILE A 49 3.75 10.19 4.89
N VAL A 50 2.94 9.14 4.79
CA VAL A 50 1.47 9.25 4.85
C VAL A 50 1.00 9.83 6.18
N ALA A 51 1.53 9.31 7.30
CA ALA A 51 1.18 9.80 8.64
C ALA A 51 1.57 11.27 8.84
N GLU A 52 2.76 11.67 8.38
CA GLU A 52 3.21 13.06 8.41
C GLU A 52 2.31 13.98 7.59
N SER A 53 1.84 13.53 6.42
CA SER A 53 0.98 14.35 5.56
C SER A 53 -0.33 14.71 6.24
N ILE A 54 -0.90 13.74 6.98
CA ILE A 54 -2.10 13.93 7.79
C ILE A 54 -1.78 14.82 9.00
N ALA A 55 -0.77 14.46 9.79
CA ALA A 55 -0.44 15.12 11.05
C ALA A 55 -0.05 16.59 10.88
N TYR A 56 0.67 16.91 9.81
CA TYR A 56 1.15 18.27 9.52
C TYR A 56 0.37 18.96 8.39
N ASN A 57 -0.76 18.40 7.98
CA ASN A 57 -1.65 18.97 6.97
C ASN A 57 -0.92 19.35 5.66
N LYS A 58 0.04 18.53 5.22
CA LYS A 58 0.91 18.84 4.07
C LYS A 58 0.16 18.80 2.74
N SER A 59 -0.97 18.09 2.68
CA SER A 59 -1.76 17.90 1.45
C SER A 59 -0.98 17.17 0.36
N ASP A 60 -0.09 16.24 0.73
CA ASP A 60 0.65 15.43 -0.25
C ASP A 60 -0.29 14.45 -0.96
N ASN A 61 0.07 14.05 -2.18
CA ASN A 61 -0.73 13.17 -3.01
C ASN A 61 -0.31 11.71 -2.84
N PHE A 62 -1.29 10.85 -2.62
CA PHE A 62 -1.12 9.41 -2.48
C PHE A 62 -2.15 8.66 -3.30
N ILE A 63 -1.84 7.40 -3.60
CA ILE A 63 -2.83 6.44 -4.09
C ILE A 63 -3.47 5.79 -2.86
N VAL A 64 -4.79 5.91 -2.75
CA VAL A 64 -5.55 5.45 -1.58
C VAL A 64 -6.76 4.64 -2.00
N ILE A 65 -7.14 3.70 -1.13
CA ILE A 65 -8.33 2.88 -1.30
C ILE A 65 -9.47 3.49 -0.49
N LEU A 66 -10.57 3.84 -1.15
CA LEU A 66 -11.76 4.42 -0.53
C LEU A 66 -13.04 3.99 -1.26
N LYS A 67 -14.20 4.24 -0.65
CA LYS A 67 -15.49 3.91 -1.26
C LYS A 67 -15.72 4.78 -2.49
N ASN A 68 -16.14 4.17 -3.59
CA ASN A 68 -16.34 4.85 -4.87
C ASN A 68 -17.30 6.04 -4.73
N ASP A 69 -18.49 5.83 -4.17
CA ASP A 69 -19.48 6.88 -3.88
C ASP A 69 -19.67 7.97 -4.97
N GLY A 70 -19.58 7.58 -6.24
CA GLY A 70 -19.68 8.51 -7.38
C GLY A 70 -18.39 9.22 -7.78
N ILE A 71 -17.22 8.71 -7.39
CA ILE A 71 -15.91 9.14 -7.89
C ILE A 71 -15.71 8.63 -9.32
N ILE A 72 -16.01 7.35 -9.53
CA ILE A 72 -16.01 6.70 -10.83
C ILE A 72 -17.46 6.38 -11.22
N ASP A 73 -17.97 7.12 -12.20
CA ASP A 73 -19.40 7.17 -12.53
C ASP A 73 -19.97 5.82 -12.98
N ASN A 74 -19.18 5.05 -13.72
CA ASN A 74 -19.58 3.77 -14.29
C ASN A 74 -19.22 2.57 -13.40
N LEU A 75 -18.88 2.79 -12.12
CA LEU A 75 -18.68 1.75 -11.12
C LEU A 75 -19.76 1.78 -10.02
N PRO A 76 -20.07 0.63 -9.39
CA PRO A 76 -20.97 0.61 -8.24
C PRO A 76 -20.52 1.57 -7.15
N LYS A 77 -21.46 2.32 -6.55
CA LYS A 77 -21.17 3.29 -5.49
C LYS A 77 -20.60 2.65 -4.22
N ASP A 78 -20.88 1.37 -4.01
CA ASP A 78 -20.41 0.56 -2.88
C ASP A 78 -19.07 -0.16 -3.16
N ALA A 79 -18.50 -0.02 -4.36
CA ALA A 79 -17.18 -0.58 -4.65
C ALA A 79 -16.07 0.19 -3.91
N MET A 80 -15.00 -0.51 -3.53
CA MET A 80 -13.76 0.14 -3.09
C MET A 80 -12.87 0.37 -4.31
N VAL A 81 -12.40 1.60 -4.48
CA VAL A 81 -11.58 2.04 -5.60
C VAL A 81 -10.25 2.58 -5.10
N GLU A 82 -9.20 2.29 -5.84
CA GLU A 82 -7.86 2.80 -5.59
C GLU A 82 -7.63 4.05 -6.47
N VAL A 83 -7.54 5.23 -5.86
CA VAL A 83 -7.51 6.52 -6.57
C VAL A 83 -6.50 7.51 -5.99
N ALA A 84 -6.06 8.47 -6.80
CA ALA A 84 -5.19 9.56 -6.35
C ALA A 84 -5.97 10.59 -5.50
N ALA A 85 -5.50 10.84 -4.28
CA ALA A 85 -6.06 11.83 -3.38
C ALA A 85 -4.96 12.61 -2.64
N SER A 86 -5.25 13.87 -2.30
CA SER A 86 -4.44 14.61 -1.31
C SER A 86 -4.88 14.23 0.10
N LEU A 87 -3.92 14.00 0.98
CA LEU A 87 -4.17 13.69 2.39
C LEU A 87 -3.86 14.90 3.26
N THR A 88 -4.85 15.29 4.07
CA THR A 88 -4.79 16.47 4.93
C THR A 88 -5.28 16.12 6.33
N ALA A 89 -5.11 17.03 7.29
CA ALA A 89 -5.68 16.86 8.63
C ALA A 89 -7.22 16.79 8.61
N ASN A 90 -7.86 17.32 7.57
CA ASN A 90 -9.31 17.36 7.41
C ASN A 90 -9.88 16.18 6.61
N GLY A 91 -9.04 15.20 6.26
CA GLY A 91 -9.42 14.04 5.45
C GLY A 91 -8.84 14.07 4.04
N LEU A 92 -9.47 13.30 3.15
CA LEU A 92 -8.96 13.02 1.81
C LEU A 92 -9.69 13.84 0.75
N PHE A 93 -8.92 14.38 -0.20
CA PHE A 93 -9.45 15.13 -1.34
C PHE A 93 -9.06 14.45 -2.66
N VAL A 94 -10.02 13.79 -3.29
CA VAL A 94 -9.82 13.06 -4.55
C VAL A 94 -9.59 14.04 -5.71
N LYS A 95 -8.55 13.79 -6.52
CA LYS A 95 -8.13 14.71 -7.59
C LYS A 95 -8.86 14.53 -8.92
N SER A 96 -9.34 13.32 -9.22
CA SER A 96 -9.96 12.99 -10.51
C SER A 96 -11.32 12.33 -10.30
N ARG A 97 -12.29 12.68 -11.13
CA ARG A 97 -13.65 12.12 -11.17
C ARG A 97 -14.05 11.91 -12.63
N GLY A 98 -14.91 10.93 -12.88
CA GLY A 98 -15.45 10.66 -14.22
C GLY A 98 -15.59 9.17 -14.49
N SER A 99 -15.60 8.76 -15.75
CA SER A 99 -15.61 7.35 -16.10
C SER A 99 -14.25 6.68 -15.84
N VAL A 100 -14.22 5.35 -15.81
CA VAL A 100 -12.98 4.57 -15.80
C VAL A 100 -12.03 5.01 -16.94
N LEU A 101 -12.57 5.38 -18.11
CA LEU A 101 -11.75 5.81 -19.23
C LEU A 101 -11.07 7.15 -18.95
N ASP A 102 -11.78 8.10 -18.35
CA ASP A 102 -11.23 9.39 -17.94
C ASP A 102 -10.13 9.20 -16.88
N PHE A 103 -10.35 8.25 -15.96
CA PHE A 103 -9.36 7.89 -14.96
C PHE A 103 -8.10 7.25 -15.57
N CYS A 104 -8.26 6.29 -16.47
CA CYS A 104 -7.14 5.64 -17.17
C CYS A 104 -6.37 6.61 -18.09
N ALA A 105 -7.04 7.62 -18.66
CA ALA A 105 -6.42 8.63 -19.50
C ALA A 105 -5.62 9.67 -18.70
N LEU A 106 -6.14 10.10 -17.53
CA LEU A 106 -5.43 10.96 -16.58
C LEU A 106 -4.31 10.20 -15.84
N SER A 107 -4.49 8.88 -15.74
CA SER A 107 -3.53 7.81 -15.51
C SER A 107 -2.08 8.24 -15.59
N GLY A 108 -1.52 8.30 -16.80
CA GLY A 108 -0.08 8.47 -17.10
C GLY A 108 0.80 7.35 -16.51
N TYR A 109 0.55 7.01 -15.26
CA TYR A 109 0.93 5.82 -14.52
C TYR A 109 0.16 4.61 -15.04
N ARG A 110 0.91 3.72 -15.68
CA ARG A 110 0.53 2.36 -16.05
C ARG A 110 0.43 1.50 -14.78
N GLN A 111 -0.50 1.84 -13.89
CA GLN A 111 -0.93 1.01 -12.76
C GLN A 111 -2.33 0.52 -13.09
N GLU A 112 -2.52 -0.80 -13.10
CA GLU A 112 -3.83 -1.41 -13.34
C GLU A 112 -4.80 -0.95 -12.25
N MET A 113 -5.86 -0.23 -12.62
CA MET A 113 -6.92 0.14 -11.68
C MET A 113 -7.49 -1.15 -11.04
N ARG A 114 -7.32 -1.30 -9.73
CA ARG A 114 -7.87 -2.45 -8.99
C ARG A 114 -9.20 -2.06 -8.35
N ILE A 115 -10.26 -2.73 -8.79
CA ILE A 115 -11.59 -2.61 -8.23
C ILE A 115 -11.79 -3.77 -7.26
N TYR A 116 -11.95 -3.47 -5.99
CA TYR A 116 -12.17 -4.48 -4.95
C TYR A 116 -13.66 -4.58 -4.64
N ASN A 117 -14.27 -5.72 -4.97
CA ASN A 117 -15.66 -6.02 -4.59
C ASN A 117 -15.67 -6.92 -3.33
N PHE A 118 -15.90 -6.31 -2.17
CA PHE A 118 -15.84 -7.00 -0.87
C PHE A 118 -17.12 -7.74 -0.46
N LYS A 119 -18.14 -7.86 -1.34
CA LYS A 119 -19.38 -8.65 -1.06
C LYS A 119 -19.16 -10.14 -0.77
N LYS A 120 -17.90 -10.63 -0.72
CA LYS A 120 -17.53 -11.99 -0.34
C LYS A 120 -16.97 -12.17 1.08
N PHE A 121 -16.82 -11.11 1.88
CA PHE A 121 -16.22 -11.19 3.23
C PHE A 121 -17.21 -10.99 4.40
N GLN A 122 -18.52 -11.04 4.14
CA GLN A 122 -19.49 -11.26 5.21
C GLN A 122 -19.83 -12.76 5.27
N TYR A 123 -19.06 -13.51 6.05
CA TYR A 123 -19.41 -14.83 6.57
C TYR A 123 -19.07 -14.86 8.06
#